data_AF-A0A849DWK8-F1
#
_entry.id   AF-A0A849DWK8-F1
#
_cell.length_a   1.000
_cell.length_b   1.000
_cell.length_c   1.000
_cell.angle_alpha   90.00
_cell.angle_beta   90.00
_cell.angle_gamma   90.00
#
_symmetry.space_group_name_H-M   'P 1'
#
loop_
_entity.id
_entity.type
_entity.pdbx_description
1 polymer ?
#
loop_
_entity_poly.entity_id
_entity_poly.type
_entity_poly.pdbx_seq_one_letter_code
_entity_poly.pdbx_strand_id
1 'polypeptide(L)' 'MNPWVLLDEVDVPGDGGAMKLYQRAHEFSISIKNEELMNSRMHGSEEALAELACRQLRDRTTPRILIGGLGMGF' A
#
# COMPACT_ATOMS: atom_id res chain seq x y z
N MET A 1 -15.77 18.77 -1.06
CA MET A 1 -14.38 18.39 -0.77
C MET A 1 -14.45 17.52 0.48
N ASN A 2 -14.10 16.23 0.38
CA ASN A 2 -14.17 15.36 1.55
C ASN A 2 -12.91 15.59 2.39
N PRO A 3 -13.04 15.90 3.69
CA PRO A 3 -11.88 16.07 4.56
C PRO A 3 -11.20 14.73 4.82
N TRP A 4 -9.91 14.78 5.16
CA TRP A 4 -9.24 13.65 5.77
C TRP A 4 -9.72 13.48 7.20
N VAL A 5 -10.09 12.26 7.57
CA VAL A 5 -10.49 11.85 8.91
C VAL A 5 -9.44 10.90 9.44
N LEU A 6 -8.88 11.21 10.61
CA LEU A 6 -8.00 10.28 11.33
C LEU A 6 -8.86 9.13 11.86
N LEU A 7 -8.56 7.90 11.45
CA LEU A 7 -9.25 6.70 11.90
C LEU A 7 -8.54 6.03 13.08
N ASP A 8 -7.21 5.95 13.03
CA ASP A 8 -6.41 5.29 14.05
C ASP A 8 -4.97 5.84 14.09
N GLU A 9 -4.30 5.68 15.23
CA GLU A 9 -2.94 6.15 15.49
C GLU A 9 -2.20 5.21 16.44
N VAL A 10 -0.95 4.87 16.08
CA VAL A 10 -0.08 4.03 16.91
C VAL A 10 1.35 4.57 16.93
N ASP A 11 2.01 4.51 18.08
CA ASP A 11 3.42 4.87 18.20
C ASP A 11 4.31 3.79 17.60
N VAL A 12 5.20 4.19 16.70
CA VAL A 12 6.21 3.30 16.11
C VAL A 12 7.37 3.13 17.11
N PRO A 13 7.80 1.89 17.39
CA PRO A 13 8.91 1.63 18.31
C PRO A 13 10.21 2.36 17.93
N GLY A 14 11.05 2.66 18.93
CA GLY A 14 12.39 3.21 18.71
C GLY A 14 12.39 4.64 18.14
N ASP A 15 11.56 5.52 18.70
CA ASP A 15 11.40 6.93 18.27
C ASP A 15 10.94 7.10 16.80
N GLY A 16 10.23 6.10 16.26
CA GLY A 16 9.69 6.13 14.90
C GLY A 16 8.59 7.19 14.70
N GLY A 17 8.03 7.73 15.78
CA GLY A 17 6.91 8.68 15.78
C GLY A 17 5.57 8.00 15.58
N ALA A 18 4.51 8.80 15.46
CA ALA A 18 3.16 8.28 15.27
C ALA A 18 2.94 7.83 13.82
N MET A 19 2.50 6.57 13.67
CA MET A 19 1.89 6.06 12.45
C MET A 19 0.38 6.32 12.51
N LYS A 20 -0.17 6.91 11.44
CA LYS A 20 -1.57 7.35 11.40
C LYS A 20 -2.28 6.78 10.18
N LEU A 21 -3.49 6.28 10.40
CA LEU A 21 -4.42 5.86 9.35
C LEU A 21 -5.46 6.96 9.11
N TYR A 22 -5.52 7.47 7.90
CA TYR A 22 -6.49 8.47 7.47
C TYR A 22 -7.46 7.90 6.44
N GLN A 23 -8.68 8.42 6.41
CA GLN A 23 -9.67 8.14 5.36
C GLN A 23 -10.24 9.44 4.78
N ARG A 24 -10.44 9.45 3.46
CA ARG A 24 -11.15 10.50 2.72
C ARG A 24 -12.06 9.85 1.69
N ALA A 25 -13.38 9.96 1.90
CA ALA A 25 -14.35 9.22 1.08
C ALA A 25 -14.06 7.71 1.10
N HIS A 26 -13.60 7.16 -0.04
CA HIS A 26 -13.21 5.76 -0.20
C HIS A 26 -11.68 5.56 -0.24
N GLU A 27 -10.91 6.64 -0.07
CA GLU A 27 -9.45 6.61 -0.08
C GLU A 27 -8.93 6.47 1.35
N PHE A 28 -7.88 5.67 1.51
CA PHE A 28 -7.14 5.52 2.77
C PHE A 28 -5.69 5.96 2.56
N SER A 29 -5.07 6.52 3.61
CA SER A 29 -3.64 6.84 3.64
C SER A 29 -3.02 6.42 4.97
N ILE A 30 -1.84 5.79 4.93
CA ILE A 30 -0.99 5.52 6.10
C ILE A 30 0.21 6.46 6.04
N SER A 31 0.48 7.17 7.12
CA SER A 31 1.60 8.11 7.20
C SER A 31 2.39 7.96 8.51
N ILE A 32 3.67 8.32 8.49
CA ILE A 32 4.53 8.47 9.68
C ILE A 32 5.18 9.84 9.63
N LYS A 33 5.14 10.61 10.73
CA LYS A 33 5.86 11.90 10.85
C LYS A 33 5.65 12.85 9.64
N ASN A 34 4.43 12.87 9.10
CA ASN A 34 3.99 13.62 7.91
C ASN A 34 4.47 13.10 6.53
N GLU A 35 5.16 11.96 6.48
CA GLU A 35 5.48 11.26 5.24
C GLU A 35 4.40 10.20 4.95
N GLU A 36 3.83 10.22 3.76
CA GLU A 36 2.91 9.17 3.31
C GLU A 36 3.70 7.91 2.96
N LEU A 37 3.35 6.79 3.60
CA LEU A 37 3.95 5.49 3.31
C LEU A 37 3.25 4.78 2.16
N MET A 38 1.92 4.81 2.19
CA MET A 38 1.08 4.22 1.16
C MET A 38 -0.33 4.77 1.24
N ASN A 39 -1.04 4.69 0.11
CA ASN A 39 -2.45 4.99 0.03
C ASN A 39 -3.17 3.96 -0.85
N SER A 40 -4.49 3.98 -0.82
CA SER A 40 -5.31 3.04 -1.62
C SER A 40 -5.49 3.44 -3.09
N ARG A 41 -4.98 4.61 -3.51
CA ARG A 41 -5.18 5.17 -4.86
C ARG A 41 -3.99 4.95 -5.81
N MET A 42 -2.77 4.96 -5.28
CA MET A 42 -1.53 4.85 -6.05
C MET A 42 -1.02 3.42 -5.99
N HIS A 43 -1.23 2.67 -7.08
CA HIS A 43 -0.84 1.26 -7.22
C HIS A 43 -0.16 0.93 -8.56
N GLY A 44 0.24 1.96 -9.31
CA GLY A 44 0.78 1.78 -10.67
C GLY A 44 2.12 1.05 -10.71
N SER A 45 2.96 1.23 -9.68
CA SER A 45 4.22 0.50 -9.56
C SER A 45 4.01 -1.00 -9.35
N GLU A 46 3.00 -1.35 -8.55
CA GLU A 46 2.61 -2.70 -8.19
C GLU A 46 2.06 -3.44 -9.41
N GLU A 47 1.18 -2.79 -10.17
CA GLU A 47 0.69 -3.31 -11.45
C GLU A 47 1.83 -3.51 -12.46
N ALA A 48 2.67 -2.50 -12.66
CA ALA A 48 3.79 -2.60 -13.59
C ALA A 48 4.77 -3.73 -13.21
N LEU A 49 5.06 -3.88 -11.92
CA LEU A 49 5.92 -4.95 -11.41
C LEU A 49 5.28 -6.33 -11.63
N ALA A 50 3.98 -6.47 -11.33
CA ALA A 50 3.24 -7.71 -11.56
C ALA A 50 3.22 -8.08 -13.05
N GLU A 51 2.96 -7.12 -13.94
CA GLU A 51 3.01 -7.34 -15.39
C GLU A 51 4.38 -7.81 -15.87
N LEU A 52 5.46 -7.15 -15.44
CA LEU A 52 6.84 -7.49 -15.80
C LEU A 52 7.22 -8.91 -15.33
N ALA A 53 6.82 -9.27 -14.11
CA ALA A 53 7.06 -10.60 -13.56
C ALA A 53 6.23 -11.68 -14.28
N CYS A 54 4.92 -11.48 -14.42
CA CYS A 54 4.00 -12.43 -15.04
C CYS A 54 4.30 -12.66 -16.53
N ARG A 55 4.82 -11.66 -17.25
CA ARG A 55 5.21 -11.77 -18.66
C ARG A 55 6.17 -12.93 -18.92
N GLN A 56 7.10 -13.18 -18.00
CA GLN A 56 8.11 -14.25 -18.10
C GLN A 56 7.55 -15.63 -17.75
N LEU A 57 6.34 -15.70 -17.17
CA LEU A 57 5.70 -16.92 -16.72
C LEU A 57 4.64 -17.44 -17.70
N ARG A 58 4.34 -16.71 -18.79
CA ARG A 58 3.22 -17.00 -19.70
C ARG A 58 3.21 -18.40 -20.30
N ASP A 59 4.39 -18.96 -20.59
CA ASP A 59 4.50 -20.29 -21.20
C ASP A 59 4.69 -21.43 -20.17
N ARG A 60 4.67 -21.11 -18.87
CA ARG A 60 4.77 -22.13 -17.82
C ARG A 60 3.39 -22.74 -17.56
N THR A 61 3.30 -24.06 -17.64
CA THR A 61 2.06 -24.81 -17.40
C THR A 61 1.60 -24.78 -15.94
N THR A 62 2.52 -24.62 -14.98
CA THR A 62 2.23 -24.59 -13.53
C THR A 62 3.10 -23.54 -12.80
N PRO A 63 2.90 -22.23 -13.05
CA PRO A 63 3.69 -21.20 -12.40
C PRO A 63 3.34 -21.12 -10.91
N ARG A 64 4.36 -20.97 -10.07
CA ARG A 64 4.18 -20.66 -8.64
C ARG A 64 4.56 -19.19 -8.44
N ILE A 65 3.64 -18.43 -7.86
CA ILE A 65 3.81 -16.99 -7.62
C ILE A 65 3.85 -16.78 -6.11
N LEU A 66 4.88 -16.07 -5.65
CA LEU A 66 4.94 -15.55 -4.28
C LEU A 66 4.52 -14.08 -4.33
N ILE A 67 3.47 -13.74 -3.58
CA ILE A 67 3.04 -12.35 -3.39
C ILE A 67 3.76 -11.81 -2.16
N GLY A 68 4.57 -10.77 -2.33
CA GLY A 68 5.30 -10.10 -1.27
C GLY A 68 4.79 -8.69 -1.02
N GLY A 69 4.62 -8.33 0.25
CA GLY A 69 4.06 -7.03 0.66
C GLY A 69 2.54 -6.98 0.48
N LEU A 70 1.82 -6.83 1.59
CA LEU A 70 0.38 -6.50 1.55
C LEU A 70 0.29 -5.00 1.80
N GLY A 71 0.05 -4.23 0.73
CA GLY A 71 -0.31 -2.84 0.86
C GLY A 71 -1.74 -2.67 1.37
N MET A 72 -2.29 -1.46 1.24
CA MET A 72 -3.68 -1.19 1.65
C MET A 72 -4.75 -1.86 0.79
N GLY A 73 -4.33 -2.73 -0.15
CA GLY A 73 -5.21 -3.68 -0.82
C GLY A 73 -6.46 -3.03 -1.40
N PHE A 74 -6.26 -2.15 -2.39
CA PHE A 74 -7.29 -1.50 -3.21
C PHE A 74 -8.50 -0.93 -2.45
#